data_AF-A0A383ALK8-F1
#
_entry.id   AF-A0A383ALK8-F1
#
_cell.length_a   1.000
_cell.length_b   1.000
_cell.length_c   1.000
_cell.angle_alpha   90.00
_cell.angle_beta   90.00
_cell.angle_gamma   90.00
#
_symmetry.space_group_name_H-M   'P 1'
#
loop_
_entity.id
_entity.type
_entity.pdbx_description
1 polymer ?
#
loop_
_entity_poly.entity_id
_entity_poly.type
_entity_poly.pdbx_seq_one_letter_code
_entity_poly.pdbx_strand_id
1 'polypeptide(L)'
;EALHRLQQNIPLADLLFSFEAKALRALGFFPRLRECGGCRSSITTSEAYFAPRDGGVICLRCRPRDQKRFLVRRAALESLVHFGEGDMPREPIKKWLVDALRTILDTVITYQLERTLRSSRFVRRALLESDKPSDNNNVTRVAPSLQKGV
;
A
#
# COMPACT_ATOMS: atom_id res chain seq x y z
N GLU A 1 1.56 -16.38 8.57
CA GLU A 1 0.41 -15.64 8.02
C GLU A 1 0.61 -15.14 6.58
N ALA A 2 1.41 -14.10 6.32
CA ALA A 2 1.48 -13.49 4.98
C ALA A 2 1.94 -14.46 3.87
N LEU A 3 2.96 -15.28 4.14
CA LEU A 3 3.45 -16.29 3.18
C LEU A 3 2.42 -17.37 2.88
N HIS A 4 1.61 -17.76 3.87
CA HIS A 4 0.54 -18.73 3.66
C HIS A 4 -0.55 -18.14 2.77
N ARG A 5 -0.89 -16.86 2.97
CA ARG A 5 -1.87 -16.14 2.16
C ARG A 5 -1.43 -15.92 0.70
N LEU A 6 -0.13 -15.79 0.42
CA LEU A 6 0.39 -15.77 -0.96
C LEU A 6 0.02 -17.05 -1.73
N GLN A 7 -0.05 -18.20 -1.04
CA GLN A 7 -0.39 -19.48 -1.65
C GLN A 7 -1.91 -19.64 -1.88
N GLN A 8 -2.73 -18.78 -1.29
CA GLN A 8 -4.20 -18.84 -1.35
C GLN A 8 -4.81 -17.91 -2.41
N ASN A 9 -3.99 -17.40 -3.34
CA ASN A 9 -4.43 -16.58 -4.48
C ASN A 9 -5.19 -15.30 -4.09
N ILE A 10 -4.86 -14.73 -2.92
CA ILE A 10 -5.37 -13.42 -2.47
C ILE A 10 -4.74 -12.33 -3.34
N PRO A 11 -5.48 -11.24 -3.67
CA PRO A 11 -4.90 -10.13 -4.42
C PRO A 11 -3.62 -9.60 -3.75
N LEU A 12 -2.55 -9.47 -4.55
CA LEU A 12 -1.23 -9.14 -4.05
C LEU A 12 -1.21 -7.80 -3.29
N ALA A 13 -1.97 -6.81 -3.77
CA ALA A 13 -2.07 -5.50 -3.14
C ALA A 13 -2.59 -5.59 -1.70
N ASP A 14 -3.71 -6.29 -1.50
CA ASP A 14 -4.34 -6.42 -0.20
C ASP A 14 -3.41 -7.13 0.80
N LEU A 15 -2.72 -8.16 0.32
CA LEU A 15 -1.78 -8.91 1.14
C LEU A 15 -0.57 -8.07 1.54
N LEU A 16 0.03 -7.34 0.60
CA LEU A 16 1.18 -6.47 0.86
C LEU A 16 0.81 -5.36 1.83
N PHE A 17 -0.32 -4.69 1.61
CA PHE A 17 -0.78 -3.63 2.51
C PHE A 17 -1.12 -4.16 3.91
N SER A 18 -1.76 -5.32 4.03
CA SER A 18 -1.97 -5.95 5.35
C SER A 18 -0.65 -6.28 6.03
N PHE A 19 0.31 -6.85 5.29
CA PHE A 19 1.62 -7.20 5.83
C PHE A 19 2.38 -5.96 6.33
N GLU A 20 2.52 -4.92 5.51
CA GLU A 20 3.24 -3.71 5.88
C GLU A 20 2.56 -2.98 7.04
N ALA A 21 1.22 -2.87 7.02
CA ALA A 21 0.47 -2.25 8.10
C ALA A 21 0.64 -2.99 9.44
N LYS A 22 0.53 -4.33 9.43
CA LYS A 22 0.76 -5.16 10.62
C LYS A 22 2.20 -5.08 11.10
N ALA A 23 3.17 -5.08 10.19
CA ALA A 23 4.58 -4.96 10.54
C ALA A 23 4.86 -3.61 11.23
N LEU A 24 4.36 -2.51 10.67
CA LEU A 24 4.47 -1.19 11.31
C LEU A 24 3.83 -1.19 12.70
N ARG A 25 2.69 -1.87 12.88
CA ARG A 25 2.01 -1.95 14.18
C ARG A 25 2.77 -2.76 15.20
N ALA A 26 3.29 -3.92 14.81
CA ALA A 26 4.11 -4.77 15.67
C ALA A 26 5.41 -4.07 16.12
N LEU A 27 5.97 -3.21 15.26
CA LEU A 27 7.17 -2.41 15.56
C LEU A 27 6.88 -1.12 16.35
N GLY A 28 5.61 -0.79 16.63
CA GLY A 28 5.23 0.47 17.28
C GLY A 28 5.35 1.71 16.37
N PHE A 29 5.45 1.52 15.06
CA PHE A 29 5.59 2.58 14.04
C PHE A 29 4.32 2.83 13.23
N PHE A 30 3.19 2.22 13.61
CA PHE A 30 1.92 2.48 12.94
C PHE A 30 1.48 3.94 13.16
N PRO A 31 1.19 4.70 12.09
CA PRO A 31 0.82 6.10 12.22
C PRO A 31 -0.52 6.29 12.93
N ARG A 32 -0.70 7.42 13.61
CA ARG A 32 -2.01 7.83 14.14
C ARG A 32 -2.86 8.37 12.99
N LEU A 33 -3.96 7.69 12.69
CA LEU A 33 -4.79 7.99 11.51
C LEU A 33 -6.16 8.61 11.84
N ARG A 34 -6.58 8.59 13.12
CA ARG A 34 -7.90 9.07 13.56
C ARG A 34 -7.88 10.43 14.23
N GLU A 35 -6.74 10.84 14.76
CA GLU A 35 -6.57 12.08 15.51
C GLU A 35 -5.45 12.93 14.90
N CYS A 36 -5.68 14.24 14.87
CA CYS A 36 -4.71 15.21 14.40
C CYS A 36 -3.45 15.21 15.30
N GLY A 37 -2.27 15.00 14.73
CA GLY A 37 -0.99 15.10 15.46
C GLY A 37 -0.70 16.49 16.05
N GLY A 38 -1.33 17.56 15.52
CA GLY A 38 -1.14 18.93 16.00
C GLY A 38 -2.07 19.34 17.14
N CYS A 39 -3.39 19.19 16.96
CA CYS A 39 -4.38 19.62 17.96
C CYS A 39 -5.12 18.50 18.67
N ARG A 40 -4.84 17.23 18.33
CA ARG A 40 -5.50 16.03 18.90
C ARG A 40 -7.00 15.92 18.63
N SER A 41 -7.58 16.79 17.79
CA SER A 41 -8.98 16.63 17.38
C SER A 41 -9.16 15.42 16.46
N SER A 42 -10.28 14.74 16.58
CA SER A 42 -10.69 13.69 15.63
C SER A 42 -10.74 14.22 14.18
N ILE A 43 -10.33 13.39 13.23
CA ILE A 43 -10.42 13.68 11.79
C ILE A 43 -11.80 13.26 11.28
N THR A 44 -12.68 14.24 11.12
CA THR A 44 -14.05 14.02 10.64
C THR A 44 -14.24 14.37 9.17
N THR A 45 -13.34 15.17 8.59
CA THR A 45 -13.39 15.62 7.18
C THR A 45 -13.09 14.48 6.20
N SER A 46 -13.49 14.67 4.94
CA SER A 46 -13.23 13.72 3.84
C SER A 46 -11.75 13.61 3.48
N GLU A 47 -10.96 14.62 3.81
CA GLU A 47 -9.52 14.69 3.54
C GLU A 47 -8.78 15.29 4.73
N ALA A 48 -7.50 14.91 4.85
CA ALA A 48 -6.56 15.44 5.83
C ALA A 48 -5.16 15.50 5.20
N TYR A 49 -4.22 16.17 5.87
CA TYR A 49 -2.82 16.06 5.50
C TYR A 49 -2.22 14.81 6.14
N PHE A 50 -1.36 14.11 5.41
CA PHE A 50 -0.47 13.11 5.97
C PHE A 50 0.92 13.72 6.19
N ALA A 51 1.46 13.59 7.39
CA ALA A 51 2.76 14.10 7.78
C ALA A 51 3.44 13.09 8.72
N PRO A 52 4.41 12.30 8.23
CA PRO A 52 5.06 11.27 9.05
C PRO A 52 5.80 11.88 10.26
N ARG A 53 6.30 13.10 10.12
CA ARG A 53 6.99 13.85 11.18
C ARG A 53 6.11 14.13 12.39
N ASP A 54 4.81 14.36 12.16
CA ASP A 54 3.82 14.60 13.21
C ASP A 54 3.17 13.29 13.72
N GLY A 55 3.70 12.14 13.27
CA GLY A 55 3.26 10.81 13.66
C GLY A 55 1.98 10.33 12.97
N GLY A 56 1.56 10.96 11.87
CA GLY A 56 0.40 10.51 11.09
C GLY A 56 -0.37 11.64 10.42
N VAL A 57 -1.66 11.77 10.76
CA VAL A 57 -2.56 12.70 10.07
C VAL A 57 -2.65 14.06 10.77
N ILE A 58 -2.87 15.12 9.98
CA ILE A 58 -3.07 16.49 10.45
C ILE A 58 -4.33 17.07 9.83
N CYS A 59 -5.21 17.64 10.65
CA CYS A 59 -6.44 18.25 10.17
C CYS A 59 -6.15 19.48 9.30
N LEU A 60 -7.11 19.84 8.44
CA LEU A 60 -6.95 20.97 7.52
C LEU A 60 -6.72 22.31 8.23
N ARG A 61 -7.20 22.45 9.48
CA ARG A 61 -7.03 23.67 10.31
C ARG A 61 -5.61 23.83 10.85
N CYS A 62 -4.99 22.73 11.29
CA CYS A 62 -3.65 22.75 11.87
C CYS A 62 -2.54 22.93 10.83
N ARG A 63 -2.89 22.86 9.53
CA ARG A 63 -2.03 23.00 8.35
C ARG A 63 -0.53 23.08 8.70
N PRO A 64 0.21 21.96 8.61
CA PRO A 64 1.63 21.93 8.99
C PRO A 64 2.45 23.02 8.28
N ARG A 65 3.57 23.48 8.83
CA ARG A 65 4.52 24.32 8.08
C ARG A 65 5.46 23.52 7.17
N ASP A 66 5.45 22.20 7.30
CA ASP A 66 6.44 21.32 6.69
C ASP A 66 6.20 21.00 5.20
N GLN A 67 7.30 20.73 4.50
CA GLN A 67 7.31 20.46 3.05
C GLN A 67 6.98 19.00 2.70
N LYS A 68 7.26 18.03 3.60
CA LYS A 68 7.05 16.59 3.35
C LYS A 68 5.65 16.12 3.79
N ARG A 69 4.61 16.76 3.26
CA ARG A 69 3.20 16.40 3.49
C ARG A 69 2.43 16.30 2.18
N PHE A 70 1.34 15.55 2.20
CA PHE A 70 0.42 15.47 1.07
C PHE A 70 -1.02 15.32 1.57
N LEU A 71 -1.98 15.71 0.73
CA LEU A 71 -3.40 15.49 1.01
C LEU A 71 -3.74 14.01 0.80
N VAL A 72 -4.53 13.47 1.70
CA VAL A 72 -4.99 12.09 1.66
C VAL A 72 -6.48 12.04 2.00
N ARG A 73 -7.20 11.21 1.25
CA ARG A 73 -8.61 10.94 1.51
C ARG A 73 -8.77 10.07 2.74
N ARG A 74 -9.78 10.37 3.55
CA ARG A 74 -10.14 9.62 4.73
C ARG A 74 -10.37 8.13 4.45
N ALA A 75 -10.93 7.78 3.30
CA ALA A 75 -11.10 6.40 2.87
C ALA A 75 -9.76 5.62 2.83
N ALA A 76 -8.66 6.23 2.38
CA ALA A 76 -7.34 5.57 2.38
C ALA A 76 -6.80 5.39 3.80
N LEU A 77 -7.06 6.34 4.70
CA LEU A 77 -6.70 6.24 6.11
C LEU A 77 -7.45 5.09 6.79
N GLU A 78 -8.76 5.00 6.55
CA GLU A 78 -9.61 3.94 7.09
C GLU A 78 -9.20 2.56 6.56
N SER A 79 -8.94 2.44 5.25
CA SER A 79 -8.42 1.19 4.67
C SER A 79 -7.08 0.78 5.30
N LEU A 80 -6.17 1.73 5.57
CA LEU A 80 -4.91 1.41 6.23
C LEU A 80 -5.10 0.93 7.67
N VAL A 81 -6.08 1.48 8.41
CA VAL A 81 -6.47 0.96 9.74
C VAL A 81 -6.96 -0.49 9.62
N HIS A 82 -7.89 -0.77 8.71
CA HIS A 82 -8.41 -2.12 8.48
C HIS A 82 -7.31 -3.14 8.15
N PHE A 83 -6.41 -2.80 7.23
CA PHE A 83 -5.26 -3.64 6.90
C PHE A 83 -4.36 -3.91 8.11
N GLY A 84 -4.18 -2.91 8.99
CA GLY A 84 -3.42 -3.00 10.22
C GLY A 84 -4.07 -3.85 11.31
N GLU A 85 -5.40 -3.97 11.34
CA GLU A 85 -6.12 -4.95 12.18
C GLU A 85 -6.10 -6.35 11.55
N GLY A 86 -5.85 -6.43 10.25
CA GLY A 86 -5.86 -7.67 9.49
C GLY A 86 -7.16 -8.01 8.82
N ASP A 87 -8.08 -7.05 8.80
CA ASP A 87 -9.26 -7.07 7.95
C ASP A 87 -8.80 -7.07 6.49
N MET A 88 -9.40 -7.96 5.70
CA MET A 88 -9.17 -8.03 4.26
C MET A 88 -10.43 -7.57 3.56
N PRO A 89 -10.32 -6.76 2.50
CA PRO A 89 -11.46 -6.36 1.71
C PRO A 89 -12.07 -7.58 1.01
N ARG A 90 -13.40 -7.59 0.85
CA ARG A 90 -14.10 -8.66 0.12
C ARG A 90 -13.96 -8.51 -1.40
N GLU A 91 -13.71 -7.30 -1.84
CA GLU A 91 -13.59 -6.92 -3.24
C GLU A 91 -12.21 -6.30 -3.47
N PRO A 92 -11.61 -6.48 -4.66
CA PRO A 92 -10.35 -5.85 -5.00
C PRO A 92 -10.42 -4.33 -4.80
N ILE A 93 -9.43 -3.78 -4.13
CA ILE A 93 -9.34 -2.33 -3.92
C ILE A 93 -9.13 -1.60 -5.25
N LYS A 94 -9.74 -0.42 -5.35
CA LYS A 94 -9.65 0.44 -6.54
C LYS A 94 -8.21 0.94 -6.72
N LYS A 95 -7.77 1.12 -7.96
CA LYS A 95 -6.42 1.63 -8.29
C LYS A 95 -6.02 2.91 -7.54
N TRP A 96 -6.92 3.90 -7.45
CA TRP A 96 -6.63 5.14 -6.72
C TRP A 96 -6.33 4.89 -5.23
N LEU A 97 -6.94 3.86 -4.64
CA LEU A 97 -6.73 3.48 -3.25
C LEU A 97 -5.39 2.76 -3.08
N VAL A 98 -5.00 1.90 -4.05
CA VAL A 98 -3.65 1.29 -4.12
C VAL A 98 -2.58 2.38 -4.14
N ASP A 99 -2.71 3.37 -5.02
CA ASP A 99 -1.75 4.47 -5.15
C ASP A 99 -1.65 5.30 -3.86
N ALA A 100 -2.79 5.60 -3.23
CA ALA A 100 -2.84 6.32 -1.97
C ALA A 100 -2.17 5.54 -0.83
N LEU A 101 -2.51 4.26 -0.65
CA LEU A 101 -1.94 3.40 0.39
C LEU A 101 -0.44 3.21 0.21
N ARG A 102 0.01 2.98 -1.03
CA ARG A 102 1.45 2.87 -1.35
C ARG A 102 2.20 4.15 -1.03
N THR A 103 1.62 5.31 -1.35
CA THR A 103 2.24 6.62 -1.03
C THR A 103 2.38 6.82 0.47
N ILE A 104 1.35 6.47 1.25
CA ILE A 104 1.39 6.53 2.72
C ILE A 104 2.48 5.59 3.27
N LEU A 105 2.46 4.32 2.89
CA LEU A 105 3.38 3.32 3.40
C LEU A 105 4.83 3.60 3.01
N ASP A 106 5.09 4.00 1.75
CA ASP A 106 6.43 4.43 1.32
C ASP A 106 6.93 5.61 2.14
N THR A 107 6.05 6.57 2.41
CA THR A 107 6.39 7.75 3.21
C THR A 107 6.74 7.37 4.65
N VAL A 108 5.93 6.52 5.29
CA VAL A 108 6.18 6.06 6.67
C VAL A 108 7.45 5.23 6.75
N ILE A 109 7.61 4.23 5.88
CA ILE A 109 8.75 3.33 5.88
C ILE A 109 10.05 4.09 5.61
N THR A 110 10.04 5.00 4.61
CA THR A 110 11.22 5.82 4.30
C THR A 110 11.54 6.77 5.44
N TYR A 111 10.53 7.34 6.10
CA TYR A 111 10.74 8.21 7.25
C TYR A 111 11.37 7.44 8.43
N GLN A 112 10.89 6.23 8.75
CA GLN A 112 11.42 5.45 9.88
C GLN A 112 12.78 4.81 9.61
N LEU A 113 13.06 4.43 8.37
CA LEU A 113 14.34 3.82 8.02
C LEU A 113 15.42 4.86 7.66
N GLU A 114 15.03 6.13 7.51
CA GLU A 114 15.85 7.24 6.98
C GLU A 114 16.48 6.96 5.59
N ARG A 115 16.07 5.86 4.96
CA ARG A 115 16.54 5.38 3.67
C ARG A 115 15.42 4.62 2.97
N THR A 116 15.50 4.56 1.65
CA THR A 116 14.57 3.76 0.86
C THR A 116 14.94 2.28 0.95
N LEU A 117 13.93 1.40 1.05
CA LEU A 117 14.15 -0.04 0.97
C LEU A 117 14.60 -0.42 -0.44
N ARG A 118 15.65 -1.25 -0.56
CA ARG A 118 16.07 -1.77 -1.87
C ARG A 118 14.94 -2.55 -2.58
N SER A 119 14.10 -3.24 -1.80
CA SER A 119 12.94 -3.99 -2.28
C SER A 119 11.75 -3.11 -2.68
N SER A 120 11.70 -1.83 -2.29
CA SER A 120 10.55 -0.94 -2.60
C SER A 120 10.25 -0.85 -4.10
N ARG A 121 11.30 -0.79 -4.93
CA ARG A 121 11.17 -0.78 -6.40
C ARG A 121 10.53 -2.07 -6.93
N PHE A 122 10.91 -3.21 -6.35
CA PHE A 122 10.36 -4.51 -6.73
C PHE A 122 8.89 -4.62 -6.33
N VAL A 123 8.54 -4.28 -5.09
CA VAL A 123 7.14 -4.28 -4.60
C VAL A 123 6.26 -3.38 -5.46
N ARG A 124 6.71 -2.16 -5.76
CA ARG A 124 5.98 -1.23 -6.62
C ARG A 124 5.76 -1.79 -8.03
N ARG A 125 6.78 -2.42 -8.62
CA ARG A 125 6.66 -3.07 -9.92
C ARG A 125 5.65 -4.22 -9.87
N ALA A 126 5.74 -5.09 -8.87
CA ALA A 126 4.84 -6.23 -8.71
C ALA A 126 3.37 -5.80 -8.59
N LEU A 127 3.09 -4.70 -7.87
CA LEU A 127 1.75 -4.11 -7.79
C LEU A 127 1.23 -3.61 -9.15
N LEU A 128 2.09 -2.96 -9.95
CA LEU A 128 1.73 -2.48 -11.29
C LEU A 128 1.50 -3.62 -12.28
N GLU A 129 2.21 -4.74 -12.11
CA GLU A 129 2.07 -5.92 -12.96
C GLU A 129 0.83 -6.75 -12.59
N SER A 130 0.45 -6.81 -11.31
CA SER A 130 -0.77 -7.49 -10.87
C SER A 130 -2.07 -6.79 -11.31
N ASP A 131 -2.00 -5.49 -11.62
CA ASP A 131 -3.14 -4.70 -12.10
C ASP A 131 -3.39 -4.85 -13.62
N LYS A 132 -2.49 -5.50 -14.36
CA LYS A 132 -2.70 -5.73 -15.80
C LYS A 132 -3.67 -6.89 -15.98
N PRO A 133 -4.72 -6.76 -16.83
CA PRO A 133 -5.52 -7.91 -17.22
C PRO A 133 -4.57 -8.95 -17.82
N SER A 134 -4.68 -10.18 -17.33
CA SER A 134 -3.91 -11.32 -17.78
C SER A 134 -4.02 -11.48 -19.29
N ASP A 135 -2.97 -11.09 -20.01
CA ASP A 135 -2.82 -11.33 -21.44
C ASP A 135 -2.46 -12.80 -21.64
N ASN A 136 -3.43 -13.68 -21.38
CA ASN A 136 -3.31 -15.11 -21.63
C ASN A 136 -3.53 -15.37 -23.11
N ASN A 137 -2.51 -15.05 -23.93
CA ASN A 137 -2.37 -15.57 -25.28
C ASN A 137 -0.89 -15.71 -25.67
N ASN A 138 -0.15 -16.49 -24.88
CA ASN A 138 1.03 -17.17 -25.40
C ASN A 138 1.08 -18.60 -24.84
N VAL A 139 0.11 -19.40 -25.27
CA VAL A 139 0.40 -20.82 -25.48
C VAL A 139 1.38 -20.85 -26.64
N THR A 140 2.67 -20.88 -26.35
CA THR A 140 3.66 -21.32 -27.32
C THR A 140 3.30 -22.76 -27.67
N ARG A 141 2.51 -22.92 -28.73
CA ARG A 141 2.35 -24.17 -29.46
C ARG A 141 3.73 -24.57 -29.93
N VAL A 142 4.42 -25.42 -29.18
CA VAL A 142 5.48 -26.23 -29.74
C VAL A 142 4.78 -27.41 -30.41
N ALA A 143 4.61 -27.29 -31.73
CA ALA A 143 4.18 -28.37 -32.61
C ALA A 143 4.97 -28.22 -33.93
N PRO A 144 5.14 -29.30 -34.71
CA PRO A 144 6.36 -30.10 -34.76
C PRO A 144 7.15 -29.86 -36.06
N SER A 145 8.48 -29.95 -36.01
CA SER A 145 9.32 -29.94 -37.21
C SER A 145 9.77 -31.36 -37.54
N LEU A 146 8.99 -32.03 -38.39
CA LEU A 146 9.41 -33.23 -39.10
C LEU A 146 10.06 -32.83 -40.45
N GLN A 147 11.20 -33.48 -40.74
CA GLN A 147 11.91 -33.64 -42.03
C GLN A 147 12.78 -32.43 -42.49
N LYS A 148 14.00 -32.61 -43.04
CA LYS A 148 14.46 -33.61 -44.03
C LYS A 148 15.99 -33.86 -43.99
N GLY A 149 16.38 -35.13 -44.22
CA GLY A 149 17.44 -35.61 -45.12
C GLY A 149 18.89 -35.12 -44.98
N VAL A 150 19.80 -36.05 -44.64
CA VAL A 150 20.74 -36.71 -45.59
C VAL A 150 20.90 -38.16 -45.14
#